data_AF-N2AGT9-F1
#
_entry.id   AF-N2AGT9-F1
#
_cell.length_a   1.000
_cell.length_b   1.000
_cell.length_c   1.000
_cell.angle_alpha   90.00
_cell.angle_beta   90.00
_cell.angle_gamma   90.00
#
_symmetry.space_group_name_H-M   'P 1'
#
loop_
_entity.id
_entity.type
_entity.pdbx_description
1 polymer ?
#
loop_
_entity_poly.entity_id
_entity_poly.type
_entity_poly.pdbx_seq_one_letter_code
_entity_poly.pdbx_strand_id
1 'polypeptide(L)'
;MTVMEWNDRLNIGVEQIDTAHKKLFSIMRRMAKLQENPDNFKLLCEEGIKYFKNYTLNHFSEEEAYMRSIQYARYEMHKRLHDNLRDKTLPVLEKEVLETDYSIDSVQHFMGVCMAWLIQHIMNEDRAITGKVPPLQTDGHSKNTIETLSLAIIQILETTLGVHAETASEHYLGEPIGNITFCRLLYKSGEGTPIHAYLGFEDKLILAAVSDMMGAPVKKINKMSLSAIQLLSKSIMQNLRQQFPDAVDCKLEKQNLISYEIMCKTLQNDCPPVSILFRTQAGYFILCIQA
;
A
#
# COMPACT_ATOMS: atom_id res chain seq x y z
N MET A 1 -4.74 21.23 0.96
CA MET A 1 -5.62 20.05 1.13
C MET A 1 -6.03 19.54 -0.23
N THR A 2 -5.79 18.26 -0.49
CA THR A 2 -6.22 17.57 -1.70
C THR A 2 -7.75 17.55 -1.77
N VAL A 3 -8.29 17.86 -2.93
CA VAL A 3 -9.73 18.02 -3.14
C VAL A 3 -10.44 16.66 -3.01
N MET A 4 -11.13 16.42 -1.89
CA MET A 4 -12.03 15.26 -1.67
C MET A 4 -13.43 15.49 -2.30
N GLU A 5 -13.45 16.13 -3.48
CA GLU A 5 -14.68 16.33 -4.23
C GLU A 5 -14.97 15.10 -5.10
N TRP A 6 -16.25 14.74 -5.18
CA TRP A 6 -16.67 13.72 -6.13
C TRP A 6 -16.47 14.24 -7.55
N ASN A 7 -15.99 13.38 -8.44
CA ASN A 7 -15.87 13.67 -9.86
C ASN A 7 -16.72 12.66 -10.64
N ASP A 8 -17.64 13.14 -11.47
CA ASP A 8 -18.55 12.28 -12.24
C ASP A 8 -17.84 11.31 -13.20
N ARG A 9 -16.55 11.50 -13.48
CA ARG A 9 -15.71 10.53 -14.20
C ARG A 9 -15.51 9.21 -13.45
N LEU A 10 -15.72 9.21 -12.13
CA LEU A 10 -15.69 8.04 -11.26
C LEU A 10 -17.02 7.28 -11.23
N ASN A 11 -18.09 7.80 -11.87
CA ASN A 11 -19.30 7.00 -12.03
C ASN A 11 -19.00 5.80 -12.92
N ILE A 12 -19.33 4.60 -12.45
CA ILE A 12 -19.22 3.36 -13.22
C ILE A 12 -20.53 3.08 -13.98
N GLY A 13 -21.64 3.71 -13.58
CA GLY A 13 -22.95 3.54 -14.22
C GLY A 13 -23.82 2.46 -13.56
N VAL A 14 -23.52 2.10 -12.32
CA VAL A 14 -24.36 1.25 -11.45
C VAL A 14 -24.82 2.13 -10.30
N GLU A 15 -26.07 2.59 -10.34
CA GLU A 15 -26.59 3.66 -9.46
C GLU A 15 -26.35 3.41 -7.97
N GLN A 16 -26.56 2.18 -7.52
CA GLN A 16 -26.39 1.77 -6.13
C GLN A 16 -24.92 1.90 -5.69
N ILE A 17 -23.98 1.45 -6.52
CA ILE A 17 -22.54 1.54 -6.27
C ILE A 17 -22.06 2.99 -6.36
N ASP A 18 -22.47 3.74 -7.40
CA ASP A 18 -22.11 5.15 -7.57
C ASP A 18 -22.59 6.02 -6.37
N THR A 19 -23.77 5.69 -5.82
CA THR A 19 -24.30 6.35 -4.62
C THR A 19 -23.46 6.03 -3.38
N ALA A 20 -23.02 4.78 -3.23
CA ALA A 20 -22.14 4.39 -2.14
C ALA A 20 -20.78 5.10 -2.22
N HIS A 21 -20.17 5.17 -3.41
CA HIS A 21 -18.92 5.90 -3.61
C HIS A 21 -19.05 7.39 -3.26
N LYS A 22 -20.09 8.07 -3.75
CA LYS A 22 -20.36 9.48 -3.42
C LYS A 22 -20.48 9.70 -1.92
N LYS A 23 -21.12 8.75 -1.21
CA LYS A 23 -21.26 8.82 0.24
C LYS A 23 -19.92 8.65 0.96
N LEU A 24 -19.06 7.72 0.54
CA LEU A 24 -17.70 7.57 1.07
C LEU A 24 -16.87 8.86 0.92
N PHE A 25 -16.91 9.49 -0.26
CA PHE A 25 -16.28 10.79 -0.51
C PHE A 25 -16.85 11.88 0.41
N SER A 26 -18.17 11.89 0.62
CA SER A 26 -18.82 12.84 1.53
C SER A 26 -18.39 12.64 2.99
N ILE A 27 -18.17 11.40 3.44
CA ILE A 27 -17.69 11.12 4.80
C ILE A 27 -16.28 11.68 4.97
N MET A 28 -15.38 11.35 4.03
CA MET A 28 -13.99 11.83 4.04
C MET A 28 -13.90 13.34 3.98
N ARG A 29 -14.72 14.00 3.15
CA ARG A 29 -14.81 15.46 3.10
C ARG A 29 -15.24 16.06 4.44
N ARG A 30 -16.21 15.45 5.13
CA ARG A 30 -16.64 15.92 6.46
C ARG A 30 -15.50 15.81 7.46
N MET A 31 -14.79 14.68 7.50
CA MET A 31 -13.61 14.49 8.35
C MET A 31 -12.53 15.54 8.08
N ALA A 32 -12.31 15.90 6.81
CA ALA A 32 -11.34 16.92 6.42
C ALA A 32 -11.64 18.29 7.04
N LYS A 33 -12.91 18.69 7.01
CA LYS A 33 -13.36 19.97 7.57
C LYS A 33 -13.26 20.01 9.10
N LEU A 34 -13.37 18.85 9.77
CA LEU A 34 -13.23 18.77 11.22
C LEU A 34 -11.79 19.09 11.67
N GLN A 35 -10.79 18.90 10.80
CA GLN A 35 -9.40 19.30 11.09
C GLN A 35 -9.19 20.81 11.19
N GLU A 36 -10.16 21.61 10.74
CA GLU A 36 -10.11 23.07 10.79
C GLU A 36 -10.66 23.62 12.13
N ASN A 37 -11.23 22.76 12.99
CA ASN A 37 -11.78 23.15 14.30
C ASN A 37 -11.12 22.32 15.43
N PRO A 38 -10.29 22.93 16.30
CA PRO A 38 -9.55 22.21 17.33
C PRO A 38 -10.44 21.66 18.45
N ASP A 39 -11.63 22.25 18.67
CA ASP A 39 -12.53 21.82 19.73
C ASP A 39 -13.18 20.47 19.37
N ASN A 40 -12.98 19.47 20.23
CA ASN A 40 -13.46 18.08 20.06
C ASN A 40 -12.86 17.32 18.86
N PHE A 41 -11.73 17.78 18.31
CA PHE A 41 -11.06 17.16 17.15
C PHE A 41 -10.96 15.63 17.26
N LYS A 42 -10.41 15.13 18.38
CA LYS A 42 -10.24 13.70 18.64
C LYS A 42 -11.55 12.92 18.57
N LEU A 43 -12.59 13.35 19.30
CA LEU A 43 -13.88 12.69 19.33
C LEU A 43 -14.52 12.65 17.94
N LEU A 44 -14.45 13.75 17.21
CA LEU A 44 -15.00 13.88 15.86
C LEU A 44 -14.25 13.00 14.85
N CYS A 45 -12.92 12.89 14.98
CA CYS A 45 -12.11 11.97 14.18
C CYS A 45 -12.42 10.50 14.50
N GLU A 46 -12.57 10.15 15.77
CA GLU A 46 -12.95 8.80 16.20
C GLU A 46 -14.30 8.38 15.60
N GLU A 47 -15.33 9.21 15.74
CA GLU A 47 -16.64 8.95 15.14
C GLU A 47 -16.58 8.90 13.61
N GLY A 48 -15.80 9.79 12.99
CA GLY A 48 -15.60 9.85 11.55
C GLY A 48 -14.97 8.57 10.99
N ILE A 49 -13.86 8.11 11.60
CA ILE A 49 -13.16 6.88 11.22
C ILE A 49 -14.08 5.67 11.38
N LYS A 50 -14.79 5.58 12.51
CA LYS A 50 -15.75 4.50 12.77
C LYS A 50 -16.88 4.48 11.74
N TYR A 51 -17.44 5.65 11.42
CA TYR A 51 -18.52 5.76 10.43
C TYR A 51 -18.04 5.41 9.03
N PHE A 52 -16.84 5.89 8.63
CA PHE A 52 -16.22 5.53 7.35
C PHE A 52 -16.04 4.02 7.23
N LYS A 53 -15.41 3.38 8.23
CA LYS A 53 -15.17 1.94 8.24
C LYS A 53 -16.48 1.16 8.06
N ASN A 54 -17.48 1.45 8.90
CA ASN A 54 -18.76 0.75 8.83
C ASN A 54 -19.44 0.93 7.46
N TYR A 55 -19.39 2.13 6.89
CA TYR A 55 -19.98 2.39 5.58
C TYR A 55 -19.23 1.65 4.46
N THR A 56 -17.90 1.62 4.50
CA THR A 56 -17.06 0.87 3.56
C THR A 56 -17.39 -0.62 3.58
N LEU A 57 -17.52 -1.23 4.76
CA LEU A 57 -17.82 -2.66 4.88
C LEU A 57 -19.24 -3.00 4.40
N ASN A 58 -20.21 -2.12 4.63
CA ASN A 58 -21.56 -2.27 4.10
C ASN A 58 -21.55 -2.19 2.57
N HIS A 59 -20.86 -1.19 2.02
CA HIS A 59 -20.71 -1.01 0.58
C HIS A 59 -20.07 -2.24 -0.09
N PHE A 60 -18.98 -2.77 0.46
CA PHE A 60 -18.37 -4.01 -0.05
C PHE A 60 -19.35 -5.17 -0.06
N SER A 61 -20.14 -5.32 1.01
CA SER A 61 -21.13 -6.40 1.11
C SER A 61 -22.23 -6.28 0.03
N GLU A 62 -22.69 -5.06 -0.23
CA GLU A 62 -23.71 -4.76 -1.27
C GLU A 62 -23.15 -4.99 -2.67
N GLU A 63 -21.93 -4.53 -2.95
CA GLU A 63 -21.25 -4.72 -4.22
C GLU A 63 -20.94 -6.20 -4.49
N GLU A 64 -20.48 -6.94 -3.47
CA GLU A 64 -20.25 -8.38 -3.55
C GLU A 64 -21.55 -9.16 -3.80
N ALA A 65 -22.68 -8.72 -3.23
CA ALA A 65 -23.99 -9.29 -3.54
C ALA A 65 -24.40 -9.00 -5.00
N TYR A 66 -24.17 -7.77 -5.47
CA TYR A 66 -24.42 -7.37 -6.85
C TYR A 66 -23.58 -8.19 -7.85
N MET A 67 -22.26 -8.27 -7.64
CA MET A 67 -21.34 -9.06 -8.47
C MET A 67 -21.77 -10.52 -8.59
N ARG A 68 -22.19 -11.16 -7.47
CA ARG A 68 -22.72 -12.53 -7.49
C ARG A 68 -24.01 -12.64 -8.29
N SER A 69 -24.91 -11.67 -8.17
CA SER A 69 -26.20 -11.66 -8.88
C SER A 69 -26.05 -11.61 -10.40
N ILE A 70 -24.98 -10.98 -10.90
CA ILE A 70 -24.66 -10.90 -12.34
C ILE A 70 -23.63 -11.95 -12.77
N GLN A 71 -23.26 -12.89 -11.89
CA GLN A 71 -22.23 -13.91 -12.13
C GLN A 71 -20.91 -13.32 -12.64
N TYR A 72 -20.46 -12.22 -12.02
CA TYR A 72 -19.23 -11.54 -12.42
C TYR A 72 -18.02 -12.48 -12.31
N ALA A 73 -17.36 -12.74 -13.44
CA ALA A 73 -16.31 -13.74 -13.57
C ALA A 73 -15.11 -13.52 -12.64
N ARG A 74 -14.82 -12.27 -12.26
CA ARG A 74 -13.69 -11.89 -11.39
C ARG A 74 -14.07 -11.65 -9.93
N TYR A 75 -15.27 -12.05 -9.51
CA TYR A 75 -15.75 -11.87 -8.14
C TYR A 75 -14.72 -12.25 -7.06
N GLU A 76 -14.10 -13.42 -7.18
CA GLU A 76 -13.13 -13.91 -6.19
C GLU A 76 -11.86 -13.06 -6.09
N MET A 77 -11.44 -12.41 -7.18
CA MET A 77 -10.30 -11.49 -7.15
C MET A 77 -10.72 -10.16 -6.51
N HIS A 78 -11.84 -9.59 -6.95
CA HIS A 78 -12.34 -8.33 -6.44
C HIS A 78 -12.60 -8.41 -4.92
N LYS A 79 -13.27 -9.47 -4.47
CA LYS A 79 -13.50 -9.74 -3.04
C LYS A 79 -12.20 -9.81 -2.24
N ARG A 80 -11.11 -10.35 -2.82
CA ARG A 80 -9.81 -10.40 -2.14
C ARG A 80 -9.24 -9.00 -1.88
N LEU A 81 -9.47 -8.04 -2.78
CA LEU A 81 -9.06 -6.65 -2.57
C LEU A 81 -9.86 -6.02 -1.42
N HIS A 82 -11.17 -6.27 -1.37
CA HIS A 82 -12.03 -5.85 -0.24
C HIS A 82 -11.58 -6.47 1.09
N ASP A 83 -11.32 -7.78 1.10
CA ASP A 83 -10.86 -8.49 2.28
C ASP A 83 -9.50 -7.95 2.74
N ASN A 84 -8.59 -7.62 1.82
CA ASN A 84 -7.29 -7.03 2.16
C ASN A 84 -7.43 -5.64 2.83
N LEU A 85 -8.27 -4.77 2.27
CA LEU A 85 -8.52 -3.46 2.88
C LEU A 85 -9.17 -3.62 4.26
N ARG A 86 -10.16 -4.51 4.40
CA ARG A 86 -10.90 -4.76 5.64
C ARG A 86 -10.01 -5.35 6.74
N ASP A 87 -9.28 -6.41 6.42
CA ASP A 87 -8.63 -7.26 7.43
C ASP A 87 -7.16 -6.90 7.67
N LYS A 88 -6.53 -6.14 6.77
CA LYS A 88 -5.12 -5.73 6.88
C LYS A 88 -4.98 -4.22 6.99
N THR A 89 -5.38 -3.49 5.95
CA THR A 89 -5.05 -2.06 5.83
C THR A 89 -5.78 -1.20 6.85
N LEU A 90 -7.10 -1.34 6.99
CA LEU A 90 -7.88 -0.54 7.93
C LEU A 90 -7.46 -0.77 9.40
N PRO A 91 -7.27 -2.01 9.88
CA PRO A 91 -6.76 -2.25 11.24
C PRO A 91 -5.39 -1.62 11.49
N VAL A 92 -4.50 -1.69 10.49
CA VAL A 92 -3.16 -1.11 10.58
C VAL A 92 -3.21 0.41 10.70
N LEU A 93 -4.01 1.09 9.88
CA LEU A 93 -4.16 2.55 9.95
C LEU A 93 -4.90 2.98 11.23
N GLU A 94 -5.91 2.22 11.67
CA GLU A 94 -6.64 2.48 12.92
C GLU A 94 -5.70 2.39 14.13
N LYS A 95 -4.83 1.36 14.16
CA LYS A 95 -3.81 1.21 15.19
C LYS A 95 -2.83 2.39 15.21
N GLU A 96 -2.40 2.90 14.05
CA GLU A 96 -1.53 4.10 13.98
C GLU A 96 -2.22 5.34 14.56
N VAL A 97 -3.49 5.56 14.20
CA VAL A 97 -4.27 6.68 14.73
C VAL A 97 -4.44 6.56 16.25
N LEU A 98 -4.70 5.36 16.76
CA LEU A 98 -4.84 5.11 18.21
C LEU A 98 -3.52 5.32 18.96
N GLU A 99 -2.41 4.78 18.47
CA GLU A 99 -1.09 4.89 19.10
C GLU A 99 -0.56 6.33 19.17
N THR A 100 -0.97 7.18 18.21
CA THR A 100 -0.58 8.59 18.18
C THR A 100 -1.62 9.53 18.81
N ASP A 101 -2.60 8.96 19.52
CA ASP A 101 -3.71 9.69 20.16
C ASP A 101 -4.46 10.63 19.20
N TYR A 102 -4.76 10.12 17.99
CA TYR A 102 -5.42 10.87 16.92
C TYR A 102 -4.65 12.14 16.51
N SER A 103 -3.32 12.06 16.43
CA SER A 103 -2.52 13.16 15.88
C SER A 103 -3.02 13.59 14.50
N ILE A 104 -2.97 14.89 14.19
CA ILE A 104 -3.42 15.44 12.90
C ILE A 104 -2.75 14.68 11.74
N ASP A 105 -1.45 14.42 11.83
CA ASP A 105 -0.68 13.70 10.82
C ASP A 105 -1.21 12.27 10.59
N SER A 106 -1.48 11.51 11.67
CA SER A 106 -2.02 10.14 11.55
C SER A 106 -3.42 10.10 10.93
N VAL A 107 -4.28 11.07 11.28
CA VAL A 107 -5.64 11.15 10.73
C VAL A 107 -5.58 11.55 9.25
N GLN A 108 -4.71 12.50 8.90
CA GLN A 108 -4.46 12.86 7.50
C GLN A 108 -3.89 11.69 6.70
N HIS A 109 -2.97 10.92 7.30
CA HIS A 109 -2.42 9.72 6.69
C HIS A 109 -3.51 8.67 6.44
N PHE A 110 -4.31 8.32 7.46
CA PHE A 110 -5.48 7.44 7.33
C PHE A 110 -6.38 7.87 6.16
N MET A 111 -6.78 9.14 6.14
CA MET A 111 -7.66 9.68 5.10
C MET A 111 -7.01 9.63 3.72
N GLY A 112 -5.72 9.96 3.63
CA GLY A 112 -4.95 9.96 2.39
C GLY A 112 -4.86 8.57 1.77
N VAL A 113 -4.51 7.56 2.57
CA VAL A 113 -4.43 6.16 2.10
C VAL A 113 -5.81 5.66 1.67
N CYS A 114 -6.85 5.84 2.50
CA CYS A 114 -8.20 5.37 2.16
C CYS A 114 -8.77 6.05 0.92
N MET A 115 -8.54 7.35 0.73
CA MET A 115 -8.99 8.06 -0.48
C MET A 115 -8.24 7.63 -1.73
N ALA A 116 -6.92 7.42 -1.62
CA ALA A 116 -6.13 6.91 -2.73
C ALA A 116 -6.57 5.50 -3.13
N TRP A 117 -6.74 4.60 -2.16
CA TRP A 117 -7.25 3.25 -2.40
C TRP A 117 -8.62 3.29 -3.07
N LEU A 118 -9.56 4.08 -2.54
CA LEU A 118 -10.92 4.17 -3.09
C LEU A 118 -10.92 4.65 -4.55
N ILE A 119 -10.18 5.72 -4.86
CA ILE A 119 -10.11 6.24 -6.24
C ILE A 119 -9.54 5.18 -7.19
N GLN A 120 -8.46 4.52 -6.78
CA GLN A 120 -7.80 3.52 -7.62
C GLN A 120 -8.70 2.29 -7.82
N HIS A 121 -9.32 1.79 -6.75
CA HIS A 121 -10.25 0.66 -6.78
C HIS A 121 -11.43 0.93 -7.71
N ILE A 122 -12.07 2.12 -7.60
CA ILE A 122 -13.15 2.52 -8.50
C ILE A 122 -12.71 2.53 -9.97
N MET A 123 -11.54 3.11 -10.24
CA MET A 123 -11.07 3.27 -11.62
C MET A 123 -10.66 1.95 -12.26
N ASN A 124 -10.12 1.02 -11.47
CA ASN A 124 -9.43 -0.17 -11.95
C ASN A 124 -10.26 -1.44 -11.84
N GLU A 125 -11.06 -1.57 -10.79
CA GLU A 125 -11.77 -2.81 -10.44
C GLU A 125 -13.29 -2.64 -10.55
N ASP A 126 -13.89 -1.63 -9.90
CA ASP A 126 -15.36 -1.46 -9.92
C ASP A 126 -15.87 -1.16 -11.32
N ARG A 127 -15.11 -0.35 -12.07
CA ARG A 127 -15.42 -0.04 -13.46
C ARG A 127 -15.44 -1.30 -14.35
N ALA A 128 -14.63 -2.31 -14.04
CA ALA A 128 -14.57 -3.55 -14.79
C ALA A 128 -15.80 -4.44 -14.57
N ILE A 129 -16.55 -4.26 -13.47
CA ILE A 129 -17.83 -4.96 -13.22
C ILE A 129 -18.82 -4.70 -14.38
N THR A 130 -18.74 -3.52 -15.00
CA THR A 130 -19.64 -3.12 -16.10
C THR A 130 -19.29 -3.75 -17.45
N GLY A 131 -18.15 -4.45 -17.55
CA GLY A 131 -17.65 -5.03 -18.80
C GLY A 131 -17.13 -4.02 -19.83
N LYS A 132 -17.16 -2.71 -19.53
CA LYS A 132 -16.75 -1.63 -20.45
C LYS A 132 -15.23 -1.37 -20.45
N VAL A 133 -14.52 -1.87 -19.44
CA VAL A 133 -13.08 -1.68 -19.28
C VAL A 133 -12.47 -3.06 -19.00
N PRO A 134 -11.44 -3.48 -19.77
CA PRO A 134 -10.73 -4.70 -19.46
C PRO A 134 -10.05 -4.52 -18.10
N PRO A 135 -10.18 -5.49 -17.19
CA PRO A 135 -9.67 -5.34 -15.84
C PRO A 135 -8.14 -5.46 -15.82
N LEU A 136 -7.48 -4.83 -14.83
CA LEU A 136 -6.05 -5.00 -14.60
C LEU A 136 -5.73 -6.46 -14.29
N GLN A 137 -4.79 -7.06 -15.02
CA GLN A 137 -4.42 -8.46 -14.87
C GLN A 137 -3.63 -8.65 -13.57
N THR A 138 -4.24 -9.30 -12.58
CA THR A 138 -3.53 -9.88 -11.45
C THR A 138 -3.84 -11.37 -11.47
N ASP A 139 -2.83 -12.21 -11.70
CA ASP A 139 -3.05 -13.65 -11.84
C ASP A 139 -3.48 -14.26 -10.50
N GLY A 140 -4.63 -14.94 -10.52
CA GLY A 140 -5.28 -15.53 -9.33
C GLY A 140 -4.51 -16.67 -8.65
N HIS A 141 -3.35 -17.08 -9.20
CA HIS A 141 -2.48 -18.15 -8.70
C HIS A 141 -1.56 -17.73 -7.54
N SER A 142 -1.49 -16.44 -7.18
CA SER A 142 -0.43 -15.88 -6.31
C SER A 142 -0.67 -15.93 -4.80
N LYS A 143 -1.86 -16.32 -4.30
CA LYS A 143 -2.23 -16.12 -2.88
C LYS A 143 -1.26 -16.78 -1.90
N ASN A 144 -0.93 -18.07 -2.09
CA ASN A 144 0.05 -18.75 -1.24
C ASN A 144 1.46 -18.14 -1.38
N THR A 145 1.80 -17.66 -2.56
CA THR A 145 3.12 -17.07 -2.84
C THR A 145 3.29 -15.72 -2.16
N ILE A 146 2.30 -14.83 -2.23
CA ILE A 146 2.34 -13.50 -1.58
C ILE A 146 2.37 -13.64 -0.06
N GLU A 147 1.59 -14.57 0.49
CA GLU A 147 1.53 -14.80 1.94
C GLU A 147 2.86 -15.39 2.46
N THR A 148 3.44 -16.36 1.75
CA THR A 148 4.77 -16.92 2.06
C THR A 148 5.87 -15.87 1.92
N LEU A 149 5.81 -15.06 0.86
CA LEU A 149 6.74 -13.96 0.63
C LEU A 149 6.63 -12.89 1.72
N SER A 150 5.42 -12.56 2.16
CA SER A 150 5.18 -11.59 3.24
C SER A 150 5.84 -12.05 4.53
N LEU A 151 5.65 -13.31 4.92
CA LEU A 151 6.27 -13.89 6.12
C LEU A 151 7.80 -13.91 6.02
N ALA A 152 8.34 -14.28 4.85
CA ALA A 152 9.78 -14.25 4.60
C ALA A 152 10.35 -12.83 4.77
N ILE A 153 9.68 -11.82 4.20
CA ILE A 153 10.11 -10.43 4.31
C ILE A 153 10.02 -9.92 5.74
N ILE A 154 8.95 -10.21 6.48
CA ILE A 154 8.84 -9.83 7.90
C ILE A 154 10.04 -10.37 8.69
N GLN A 155 10.38 -11.65 8.52
CA GLN A 155 11.55 -12.26 9.17
C GLN A 155 12.87 -11.59 8.74
N ILE A 156 13.00 -11.22 7.46
CA ILE A 156 14.20 -10.55 6.94
C ILE A 156 14.31 -9.13 7.50
N LEU A 157 13.21 -8.38 7.61
CA LEU A 157 13.21 -7.04 8.20
C LEU A 157 13.61 -7.09 9.68
N GLU A 158 13.09 -8.07 10.43
CA GLU A 158 13.48 -8.28 11.83
C GLU A 158 14.97 -8.59 11.98
N THR A 159 15.50 -9.48 11.14
CA THR A 159 16.90 -9.91 11.23
C THR A 159 17.90 -8.91 10.63
N THR A 160 17.50 -8.14 9.62
CA THR A 160 18.40 -7.22 8.88
C THR A 160 18.33 -5.80 9.41
N LEU A 161 17.16 -5.33 9.84
CA LEU A 161 16.94 -3.96 10.31
C LEU A 161 16.64 -3.88 11.81
N GLY A 162 16.45 -5.01 12.50
CA GLY A 162 16.06 -5.02 13.91
C GLY A 162 14.65 -4.50 14.15
N VAL A 163 13.79 -4.44 13.12
CA VAL A 163 12.44 -3.87 13.22
C VAL A 163 11.37 -4.95 13.09
N HIS A 164 10.43 -4.96 14.02
CA HIS A 164 9.20 -5.74 13.87
C HIS A 164 8.31 -5.12 12.80
N ALA A 165 7.71 -5.99 11.99
CA ALA A 165 6.87 -5.60 10.86
C ALA A 165 5.58 -6.44 10.79
N GLU A 166 4.52 -5.83 10.27
CA GLU A 166 3.25 -6.49 9.94
C GLU A 166 2.80 -6.08 8.53
N THR A 167 2.16 -7.01 7.80
CA THR A 167 1.65 -6.71 6.46
C THR A 167 0.46 -5.75 6.56
N ALA A 168 0.59 -4.58 5.96
CA ALA A 168 -0.43 -3.55 5.90
C ALA A 168 -1.27 -3.61 4.63
N SER A 169 -0.68 -4.02 3.51
CA SER A 169 -1.41 -4.34 2.27
C SER A 169 -0.63 -5.38 1.47
N GLU A 170 -1.36 -6.31 0.85
CA GLU A 170 -0.79 -7.31 -0.08
C GLU A 170 -0.83 -6.84 -1.55
N HIS A 171 -1.48 -5.70 -1.79
CA HIS A 171 -1.72 -5.11 -3.10
C HIS A 171 -1.53 -3.60 -3.01
N TYR A 172 -0.31 -3.16 -2.70
CA TYR A 172 0.04 -1.74 -2.64
C TYR A 172 -0.05 -1.13 -4.04
N LEU A 173 -0.86 -0.08 -4.19
CA LEU A 173 -1.13 0.59 -5.46
C LEU A 173 -0.52 2.00 -5.52
N GLY A 174 0.41 2.31 -4.62
CA GLY A 174 1.03 3.63 -4.59
C GLY A 174 0.23 4.63 -3.77
N GLU A 175 -0.51 4.18 -2.76
CA GLU A 175 -1.13 5.05 -1.77
C GLU A 175 -0.07 5.95 -1.10
N PRO A 176 -0.39 7.21 -0.74
CA PRO A 176 0.58 8.13 -0.17
C PRO A 176 0.91 7.77 1.28
N ILE A 177 2.11 7.25 1.52
CA ILE A 177 2.57 6.77 2.83
C ILE A 177 3.82 7.52 3.23
N GLY A 178 3.64 8.74 3.77
CA GLY A 178 4.75 9.61 4.13
C GLY A 178 5.72 9.89 2.96
N ASN A 179 6.95 10.25 3.31
CA ASN A 179 8.02 10.43 2.32
C ASN A 179 8.74 9.09 2.12
N ILE A 180 8.64 8.51 0.93
CA ILE A 180 9.30 7.25 0.58
C ILE A 180 10.49 7.48 -0.35
N THR A 181 11.61 6.86 0.00
CA THR A 181 12.74 6.66 -0.92
C THR A 181 12.78 5.22 -1.42
N PHE A 182 12.81 5.03 -2.74
CA PHE A 182 12.89 3.69 -3.34
C PHE A 182 14.31 3.36 -3.79
N CYS A 183 14.75 2.15 -3.48
CA CYS A 183 15.90 1.51 -4.09
C CYS A 183 15.42 0.56 -5.20
N ARG A 184 15.79 0.84 -6.44
CA ARG A 184 15.53 -0.02 -7.59
C ARG A 184 16.72 -0.93 -7.84
N LEU A 185 16.47 -2.23 -7.88
CA LEU A 185 17.43 -3.29 -8.18
C LEU A 185 16.99 -4.00 -9.46
N LEU A 186 17.85 -3.99 -10.47
CA LEU A 186 17.64 -4.67 -11.74
C LEU A 186 18.50 -5.93 -11.79
N TYR A 187 17.84 -7.06 -11.89
CA TYR A 187 18.47 -8.36 -12.01
C TYR A 187 18.25 -8.90 -13.42
N LYS A 188 19.30 -9.50 -13.98
CA LYS A 188 19.25 -10.16 -15.28
C LYS A 188 19.35 -11.66 -15.09
N SER A 189 18.39 -12.38 -15.66
CA SER A 189 18.44 -13.83 -15.83
C SER A 189 19.18 -14.17 -17.14
N GLY A 190 19.85 -15.32 -17.19
CA GLY A 190 20.61 -15.76 -18.37
C GLY A 190 19.78 -15.84 -19.67
N GLU A 191 18.54 -16.31 -19.59
CA GLU A 191 17.61 -16.45 -20.75
C GLU A 191 16.20 -15.86 -20.51
N GLY A 192 15.97 -15.23 -19.35
CA GLY A 192 14.64 -14.73 -18.94
C GLY A 192 14.45 -13.22 -19.06
N THR A 193 13.22 -12.77 -18.83
CA THR A 193 12.87 -11.36 -18.62
C THR A 193 13.64 -10.79 -17.41
N PRO A 194 14.05 -9.50 -17.47
CA PRO A 194 14.75 -8.88 -16.37
C PRO A 194 13.81 -8.71 -15.17
N ILE A 195 14.32 -9.01 -13.97
CA ILE A 195 13.55 -8.84 -12.74
C ILE A 195 13.86 -7.44 -12.18
N HIS A 196 12.81 -6.64 -12.01
CA HIS A 196 12.87 -5.35 -11.35
C HIS A 196 12.31 -5.47 -9.94
N ALA A 197 13.17 -5.30 -8.93
CA ALA A 197 12.77 -5.19 -7.54
C ALA A 197 12.85 -3.73 -7.07
N TYR A 198 11.82 -3.28 -6.38
CA TYR A 198 11.70 -1.93 -5.82
C TYR A 198 11.47 -2.06 -4.31
N LEU A 199 12.39 -1.51 -3.52
CA LEU A 199 12.32 -1.50 -2.07
C LEU A 199 12.13 -0.06 -1.60
N GLY A 200 10.95 0.25 -1.08
CA GLY A 200 10.60 1.57 -0.57
C GLY A 200 10.79 1.66 0.94
N PHE A 201 11.40 2.73 1.41
CA PHE A 201 11.58 3.01 2.83
C PHE A 201 11.04 4.39 3.15
N GLU A 202 10.16 4.48 4.15
CA GLU A 202 9.76 5.77 4.70
C GLU A 202 10.93 6.46 5.39
N ASP A 203 11.03 7.77 5.27
CA ASP A 203 12.07 8.57 5.92
C ASP A 203 12.26 8.22 7.41
N LYS A 204 11.16 8.02 8.14
CA LYS A 204 11.21 7.63 9.56
C LYS A 204 11.89 6.27 9.77
N LEU A 205 11.57 5.29 8.93
CA LEU A 205 12.20 3.97 8.94
C LEU A 205 13.69 4.06 8.61
N ILE A 206 14.06 4.88 7.62
CA ILE A 206 15.46 5.12 7.26
C ILE A 206 16.23 5.69 8.46
N LEU A 207 15.68 6.72 9.10
CA LEU A 207 16.31 7.35 10.25
C LEU A 207 16.44 6.38 11.42
N ALA A 208 15.42 5.58 11.71
CA ALA A 208 15.46 4.60 12.78
C ALA A 208 16.51 3.51 12.53
N ALA A 209 16.48 2.87 11.36
CA ALA A 209 17.42 1.81 11.00
C ALA A 209 18.87 2.31 11.03
N VAL A 210 19.15 3.49 10.45
CA VAL A 210 20.50 4.04 10.43
C VAL A 210 20.94 4.50 11.84
N SER A 211 20.04 5.03 12.65
CA SER A 211 20.35 5.41 14.03
C SER A 211 20.75 4.21 14.88
N ASP A 212 20.02 3.10 14.73
CA ASP A 212 20.31 1.84 15.41
C ASP A 212 21.67 1.29 14.99
N MET A 213 21.94 1.21 13.67
CA MET A 213 23.23 0.79 13.13
C MET A 213 24.41 1.66 13.62
N MET A 214 24.19 2.96 13.85
CA MET A 214 25.21 3.89 14.33
C MET A 214 25.34 3.93 15.85
N GLY A 215 24.41 3.35 16.60
CA GLY A 215 24.30 3.51 18.05
C GLY A 215 24.09 4.96 18.49
N ALA A 216 23.63 5.84 17.59
CA ALA A 216 23.44 7.27 17.83
C ALA A 216 22.33 7.85 16.95
N PRO A 217 21.55 8.83 17.46
CA PRO A 217 20.39 9.36 16.75
C PRO A 217 20.79 10.16 15.50
N VAL A 218 20.31 9.72 14.34
CA VAL A 218 20.39 10.44 13.07
C VAL A 218 19.10 11.25 12.89
N LYS A 219 19.23 12.57 12.82
CA LYS A 219 18.07 13.48 12.77
C LYS A 219 17.60 13.82 11.34
N LYS A 220 18.43 13.56 10.33
CA LYS A 220 18.14 13.93 8.95
C LYS A 220 18.80 12.97 7.97
N ILE A 221 18.07 12.63 6.92
CA ILE A 221 18.56 11.82 5.82
C ILE A 221 19.65 12.60 5.08
N ASN A 222 20.79 11.95 4.94
CA ASN A 222 21.94 12.46 4.21
C ASN A 222 22.48 11.38 3.27
N LYS A 223 23.58 11.68 2.56
CA LYS A 223 24.20 10.75 1.62
C LYS A 223 24.58 9.42 2.26
N MET A 224 25.02 9.42 3.53
CA MET A 224 25.35 8.19 4.25
C MET A 224 24.09 7.36 4.52
N SER A 225 23.00 7.97 4.99
CA SER A 225 21.72 7.28 5.18
C SER A 225 21.24 6.63 3.88
N LEU A 226 21.34 7.36 2.77
CA LEU A 226 20.96 6.86 1.44
C LEU A 226 21.87 5.71 0.95
N SER A 227 23.17 5.74 1.26
CA SER A 227 24.07 4.63 0.97
C SER A 227 23.80 3.42 1.85
N ALA A 228 23.41 3.61 3.11
CA ALA A 228 23.06 2.53 4.02
C ALA A 228 21.81 1.77 3.52
N ILE A 229 20.73 2.48 3.17
CA ILE A 229 19.50 1.82 2.65
C ILE A 229 19.75 1.06 1.34
N GLN A 230 20.70 1.55 0.53
CA GLN A 230 21.13 0.89 -0.70
C GLN A 230 21.81 -0.46 -0.43
N LEU A 231 22.65 -0.54 0.61
CA LEU A 231 23.28 -1.78 1.06
C LEU A 231 22.25 -2.71 1.71
N LEU A 232 21.37 -2.18 2.56
CA LEU A 232 20.31 -2.94 3.20
C LEU A 232 19.34 -3.53 2.17
N SER A 233 18.98 -2.77 1.14
CA SER A 233 18.12 -3.26 0.04
C SER A 233 18.73 -4.47 -0.67
N LYS A 234 20.05 -4.43 -0.93
CA LYS A 234 20.78 -5.57 -1.49
C LYS A 234 20.74 -6.76 -0.54
N SER A 235 21.01 -6.56 0.75
CA SER A 235 21.00 -7.62 1.76
C SER A 235 19.62 -8.27 1.88
N ILE A 236 18.55 -7.48 1.91
CA ILE A 236 17.16 -7.96 1.97
C ILE A 236 16.88 -8.88 0.77
N MET A 237 17.19 -8.43 -0.45
CA MET A 237 16.98 -9.25 -1.65
C MET A 237 17.90 -10.48 -1.72
N GLN A 238 19.12 -10.41 -1.20
CA GLN A 238 20.03 -11.56 -1.10
C GLN A 238 19.50 -12.61 -0.11
N ASN A 239 19.06 -12.18 1.07
CA ASN A 239 18.45 -13.05 2.07
C ASN A 239 17.16 -13.67 1.54
N LEU A 240 16.34 -12.89 0.83
CA LEU A 240 15.14 -13.40 0.19
C LEU A 240 15.47 -14.49 -0.83
N ARG A 241 16.47 -14.27 -1.68
CA ARG A 241 16.91 -15.28 -2.67
C ARG A 241 17.39 -16.58 -2.02
N GLN A 242 18.04 -16.52 -0.85
CA GLN A 242 18.47 -17.72 -0.13
C GLN A 242 17.28 -18.55 0.39
N GLN A 243 16.16 -17.91 0.71
CA GLN A 243 14.94 -18.60 1.16
C GLN A 243 14.12 -19.18 -0.01
N PHE A 244 14.34 -18.68 -1.24
CA PHE A 244 13.66 -19.15 -2.45
C PHE A 244 14.70 -19.60 -3.51
N PRO A 245 15.38 -20.75 -3.31
CA PRO A 245 16.46 -21.22 -4.19
C PRO A 245 16.01 -21.59 -5.60
N ASP A 246 14.71 -21.84 -5.81
CA ASP A 246 14.12 -22.04 -7.16
C ASP A 246 14.07 -20.75 -7.99
N ALA A 247 14.35 -19.59 -7.38
CA ALA A 247 14.49 -18.33 -8.10
C ALA A 247 15.72 -18.40 -9.02
N VAL A 248 15.47 -18.20 -10.32
CA VAL A 248 16.44 -18.27 -11.43
C VAL A 248 17.78 -17.63 -11.07
N ASP A 249 18.89 -18.18 -11.59
CA ASP A 249 20.23 -17.64 -11.38
C ASP A 249 20.36 -16.23 -11.97
N CYS A 250 20.03 -15.23 -11.15
CA CYS A 250 19.93 -13.85 -11.56
C CYS A 250 21.10 -13.03 -11.01
N LYS A 251 21.74 -12.24 -11.87
CA LYS A 251 22.83 -11.34 -11.47
C LYS A 251 22.32 -9.91 -11.37
N LEU A 252 22.68 -9.22 -10.28
CA LEU A 252 22.40 -7.79 -10.14
C LEU A 252 23.23 -7.01 -11.18
N GLU A 253 22.56 -6.35 -12.11
CA GLU A 253 23.19 -5.50 -13.13
C GLU A 253 23.21 -4.02 -12.71
N LYS A 254 22.11 -3.52 -12.16
CA LYS A 254 21.96 -2.09 -11.87
C LYS A 254 21.27 -1.86 -10.53
N GLN A 255 21.73 -0.82 -9.84
CA GLN A 255 21.11 -0.30 -8.64
C GLN A 255 21.05 1.22 -8.72
N ASN A 256 19.89 1.81 -8.42
CA ASN A 256 19.77 3.25 -8.27
C ASN A 256 18.60 3.62 -7.35
N LEU A 257 18.67 4.81 -6.75
CA LEU A 257 17.54 5.38 -6.04
C LEU A 257 16.55 5.99 -7.04
N ILE A 258 15.26 5.93 -6.74
CA ILE A 258 14.18 6.61 -7.49
C ILE A 258 13.24 7.30 -6.50
N SER A 259 12.58 8.37 -6.96
CA SER A 259 11.57 9.06 -6.18
C SER A 259 10.24 8.30 -6.18
N TYR A 260 9.39 8.58 -5.19
CA TYR A 260 8.01 8.11 -5.13
C TYR A 260 7.23 8.43 -6.43
N GLU A 261 7.39 9.62 -7.00
CA GLU A 261 6.72 10.00 -8.24
C GLU A 261 7.06 9.09 -9.43
N ILE A 262 8.33 8.68 -9.54
CA ILE A 262 8.76 7.75 -10.58
C ILE A 262 8.12 6.38 -10.33
N MET A 263 8.06 5.94 -9.07
CA MET A 263 7.45 4.67 -8.69
C MET A 263 5.94 4.65 -8.99
N CYS A 264 5.19 5.71 -8.65
CA CYS A 264 3.76 5.79 -8.96
C CYS A 264 3.49 5.66 -10.46
N LYS A 265 4.33 6.29 -11.31
CA LYS A 265 4.22 6.13 -12.76
C LYS A 265 4.50 4.69 -13.22
N THR A 266 5.39 3.98 -12.54
CA THR A 266 5.62 2.55 -12.81
C THR A 266 4.38 1.73 -12.46
N LEU A 267 3.85 1.87 -11.24
CA LEU A 267 2.68 1.11 -10.77
C LEU A 267 1.42 1.37 -11.60
N GLN A 268 1.22 2.61 -12.10
CA GLN A 268 0.07 2.97 -12.94
C GLN A 268 0.12 2.35 -14.34
N ASN A 269 1.33 2.16 -14.89
CA ASN A 269 1.48 1.63 -16.24
C ASN A 269 1.51 0.09 -16.26
N ASP A 270 2.08 -0.51 -15.22
CA ASP A 270 2.22 -1.96 -15.08
C ASP A 270 2.25 -2.31 -13.59
N CYS A 271 1.18 -2.93 -13.10
CA CYS A 271 1.05 -3.28 -11.69
C CYS A 271 1.89 -4.53 -11.40
N PRO A 272 2.93 -4.45 -10.55
CA PRO A 272 3.78 -5.59 -10.30
C PRO A 272 3.00 -6.76 -9.69
N PRO A 273 3.28 -8.01 -10.11
CA PRO A 273 2.61 -9.19 -9.56
C PRO A 273 2.84 -9.36 -8.06
N VAL A 274 3.94 -8.81 -7.54
CA VAL A 274 4.19 -8.63 -6.12
C VAL A 274 4.23 -7.13 -5.84
N SER A 275 3.32 -6.63 -5.02
CA SER A 275 3.35 -5.25 -4.53
C SER A 275 2.80 -5.22 -3.10
N ILE A 276 3.69 -5.25 -2.10
CA ILE A 276 3.33 -5.46 -0.69
C ILE A 276 3.81 -4.26 0.13
N LEU A 277 2.93 -3.81 1.04
CA LEU A 277 3.21 -2.78 2.02
C LEU A 277 3.30 -3.40 3.42
N PHE A 278 4.34 -3.03 4.15
CA PHE A 278 4.57 -3.43 5.53
C PHE A 278 4.57 -2.19 6.42
N ARG A 279 3.89 -2.28 7.56
CA ARG A 279 4.06 -1.34 8.67
C ARG A 279 5.09 -1.88 9.63
N THR A 280 6.03 -1.05 10.04
CA THR A 280 7.00 -1.35 11.09
C THR A 280 6.76 -0.47 12.31
N GLN A 281 7.45 -0.75 13.41
CA GLN A 281 7.43 0.11 14.60
C GLN A 281 7.96 1.54 14.34
N ALA A 282 8.74 1.74 13.28
CA ALA A 282 9.42 3.01 12.99
C ALA A 282 8.94 3.71 11.72
N GLY A 283 7.98 3.14 10.98
CA GLY A 283 7.50 3.66 9.70
C GLY A 283 7.15 2.54 8.72
N TYR A 284 7.04 2.86 7.43
CA TYR A 284 6.63 1.89 6.40
C TYR A 284 7.77 1.38 5.51
N PHE A 285 7.63 0.13 5.09
CA PHE A 285 8.48 -0.53 4.10
C PHE A 285 7.62 -1.08 2.96
N ILE A 286 8.09 -0.99 1.72
CA ILE A 286 7.38 -1.43 0.52
C ILE A 286 8.28 -2.37 -0.27
N LEU A 287 7.73 -3.48 -0.76
CA LEU A 287 8.38 -4.37 -1.71
C LEU A 287 7.51 -4.54 -2.94
N CYS A 288 8.04 -4.16 -4.11
CA CYS A 288 7.44 -4.50 -5.40
C CYS A 288 8.42 -5.34 -6.23
N ILE A 289 7.96 -6.41 -6.86
CA ILE A 289 8.76 -7.25 -7.76
C ILE A 289 8.00 -7.44 -9.07
N GLN A 290 8.64 -7.05 -10.17
CA GLN A 290 8.23 -7.34 -11.54
C GLN A 290 9.23 -8.30 -12.16
N ALA A 291 8.76 -9.36 -12.79
CA ALA A 291 9.58 -10.35 -13.50
C ALA A 291 9.07 -10.53 -14.93
#